data_AF-A0A6J8DUY4-F1
#
_entry.id   AF-A0A6J8DUY4-F1
#
_cell.length_a   1.000
_cell.length_b   1.000
_cell.length_c   1.000
_cell.angle_alpha   90.00
_cell.angle_beta   90.00
_cell.angle_gamma   90.00
#
_symmetry.space_group_name_H-M   'P 1'
#
loop_
_entity.id
_entity.type
_entity.pdbx_description
1 polymer ?
#
loop_
_entity_poly.entity_id
_entity_poly.type
_entity_poly.pdbx_seq_one_letter_code
_entity_poly.pdbx_strand_id
1 'polypeptide(L)'
;MENNRCFLYCKELGYMHSGTQNTEECWCGDDPYQYGPDDVTCCNNQCIGDSEQKCGGGWRLSVYDTGYLPFKKGKIQYKLVSDNTILTSPANQVLQSTSKIECALYCEISDNCKVFVISTETGQCSLYNSYTVMCEGVQYEQGFQVYMMR
;
A
#
# COMPACT_ATOMS: atom_id res chain seq x y z
N MET A 1 14.25 20.38 -2.42
CA MET A 1 13.40 19.20 -2.23
C MET A 1 12.14 19.62 -1.50
N GLU A 2 11.00 19.01 -1.84
CA GLU A 2 9.74 19.05 -1.06
C GLU A 2 9.51 17.66 -0.46
N ASN A 3 8.75 17.55 0.62
CA ASN A 3 8.48 16.26 1.25
C ASN A 3 7.78 15.29 0.30
N ASN A 4 6.77 15.75 -0.45
CA ASN A 4 6.04 14.91 -1.41
C ASN A 4 6.94 14.36 -2.52
N ARG A 5 7.93 15.14 -2.98
CA ARG A 5 8.89 14.68 -3.99
C ARG A 5 9.80 13.59 -3.44
N CYS A 6 10.27 13.73 -2.20
CA CYS A 6 11.06 12.70 -1.54
C CYS A 6 10.23 11.42 -1.28
N PHE A 7 8.99 11.59 -0.82
CA PHE A 7 8.02 10.51 -0.65
C PHE A 7 7.83 9.69 -1.94
N LEU A 8 7.53 10.35 -3.07
CA LEU A 8 7.30 9.67 -4.34
C LEU A 8 8.56 8.91 -4.80
N TYR A 9 9.73 9.53 -4.65
CA TYR A 9 11.01 8.91 -5.00
C TYR A 9 11.28 7.65 -4.18
N CYS A 10 11.16 7.71 -2.85
CA CYS A 10 11.39 6.55 -1.99
C CYS A 10 10.33 5.46 -2.18
N LYS A 11 9.08 5.85 -2.46
CA LYS A 11 8.01 4.90 -2.80
C LYS A 11 8.31 4.15 -4.09
N GLU A 12 8.77 4.85 -5.13
CA GLU A 12 9.17 4.24 -6.40
C GLU A 12 10.35 3.27 -6.25
N LEU A 13 11.30 3.60 -5.37
CA LEU A 13 12.41 2.73 -5.00
C LEU A 13 12.02 1.55 -4.10
N GLY A 14 10.80 1.57 -3.55
CA GLY A 14 10.30 0.50 -2.69
C GLY A 14 10.89 0.51 -1.27
N TYR A 15 11.03 1.69 -0.67
CA TYR A 15 11.36 1.84 0.74
C TYR A 15 10.14 2.22 1.56
N MET A 16 10.03 1.68 2.78
CA MET A 16 8.89 1.96 3.66
C MET A 16 8.79 3.42 4.13
N HIS A 17 9.93 4.08 4.25
CA HIS A 17 10.02 5.43 4.79
C HIS A 17 10.81 6.32 3.85
N SER A 18 10.40 7.58 3.83
CA SER A 18 11.10 8.69 3.20
C SER A 18 11.47 9.69 4.29
N GLY A 19 12.56 10.41 4.10
CA GLY A 19 13.00 11.43 5.04
C GLY A 19 13.72 12.56 4.35
N THR A 20 13.38 13.80 4.71
CA THR A 20 14.11 14.97 4.24
C THR A 20 15.07 15.46 5.32
N GLN A 21 16.29 15.82 4.91
CA GLN A 21 17.32 16.36 5.79
C GLN A 21 17.84 17.68 5.23
N ASN A 22 18.15 18.61 6.12
CA ASN A 22 18.87 19.83 5.80
C ASN A 22 18.33 20.59 4.56
N THR A 23 17.00 20.80 4.49
CA THR A 23 16.28 21.55 3.42
C THR A 23 16.17 20.88 2.05
N GLU A 24 17.15 20.08 1.64
CA GLU A 24 17.27 19.62 0.25
C GLU A 24 17.57 18.14 0.05
N GLU A 25 18.04 17.44 1.09
CA GLU A 25 18.40 16.03 0.97
C GLU A 25 17.16 15.15 1.09
N CYS A 26 17.20 14.00 0.42
CA CYS A 26 16.18 12.98 0.49
C CYS A 26 16.82 11.63 0.80
N TRP A 27 16.27 10.96 1.80
CA TRP A 27 16.74 9.70 2.35
C TRP A 27 15.62 8.68 2.29
N CYS A 28 15.93 7.48 1.84
CA CYS A 28 15.00 6.37 1.77
C CYS A 28 15.50 5.23 2.67
N GLY A 29 14.59 4.60 3.40
CA GLY A 29 14.96 3.52 4.29
C GLY A 29 13.78 2.74 4.82
N ASP A 30 14.10 1.56 5.34
CA ASP A 30 13.12 0.66 5.96
C ASP A 30 13.05 0.86 7.48
N ASP A 31 14.15 1.25 8.12
CA ASP A 31 14.19 1.60 9.53
C ASP A 31 14.48 3.11 9.69
N PRO A 32 13.48 3.93 9.99
CA PRO A 32 13.67 5.37 10.16
C PRO A 32 14.16 5.73 11.57
N TYR A 33 14.15 4.78 12.52
CA TYR A 33 14.39 5.04 13.94
C TYR A 33 15.76 4.57 14.41
N GLN A 34 16.70 4.31 13.49
CA GLN A 34 18.06 3.87 13.82
C GLN A 34 18.72 4.74 14.92
N TYR A 35 18.39 6.04 14.97
CA TYR A 35 18.93 6.99 15.94
C TYR A 35 17.89 7.53 16.94
N GLY A 36 16.64 7.03 16.90
CA GLY A 36 15.53 7.46 17.74
C GLY A 36 14.91 8.82 17.37
N PRO A 37 13.77 9.18 17.98
CA PRO A 37 13.13 10.47 17.79
C PRO A 37 13.92 11.60 18.48
N ASP A 38 13.91 12.79 17.87
CA ASP A 38 14.46 14.05 18.42
C ASP A 38 13.32 15.05 18.68
N ASP A 39 13.63 16.19 19.30
CA ASP A 39 12.66 17.27 19.47
C ASP A 39 12.20 17.81 18.11
N VAL A 40 10.89 18.01 17.92
CA VAL A 40 10.32 18.55 16.68
C VAL A 40 10.95 19.90 16.30
N THR A 41 11.42 20.66 17.29
CA THR A 41 12.09 21.94 17.06
C THR A 41 13.41 21.81 16.32
N CYS A 42 14.05 20.64 16.38
CA CYS A 42 15.27 20.31 15.63
C CYS A 42 14.99 19.94 14.16
N CYS A 43 13.72 19.77 13.77
CA CYS A 43 13.28 19.42 12.41
C CYS A 43 12.53 20.59 11.72
N ASN A 44 13.04 21.81 11.87
CA ASN A 44 12.34 23.04 11.49
C ASN A 44 12.87 23.76 10.24
N ASN A 45 13.85 23.18 9.54
CA ASN A 45 14.40 23.78 8.33
C ASN A 45 13.32 23.85 7.24
N GLN A 46 13.19 25.00 6.58
CA GLN A 46 12.24 25.15 5.48
C GLN A 46 12.72 24.33 4.27
N CYS A 47 11.78 23.66 3.60
CA CYS A 47 12.11 22.97 2.36
C CYS A 47 12.49 23.98 1.27
N ILE A 48 13.55 23.72 0.50
CA ILE A 48 13.95 24.62 -0.60
C ILE A 48 12.93 24.62 -1.76
N GLY A 49 12.10 23.57 -1.88
CA GLY A 49 11.04 23.51 -2.88
C GLY A 49 9.70 24.12 -2.44
N ASP A 50 9.45 24.17 -1.13
CA ASP A 50 8.23 24.73 -0.55
C ASP A 50 8.51 25.24 0.88
N SER A 51 8.65 26.56 1.03
CA SER A 51 9.01 27.17 2.32
C SER A 51 7.94 27.04 3.41
N GLU A 52 6.72 26.61 3.07
CA GLU A 52 5.65 26.33 4.04
C GLU A 52 5.85 24.96 4.71
N GLN A 53 6.62 24.07 4.08
CA GLN A 53 6.95 22.75 4.60
C GLN A 53 8.26 22.74 5.40
N LYS A 54 8.37 21.76 6.30
CA LYS A 54 9.56 21.49 7.09
C LYS A 54 10.30 20.27 6.53
N CYS A 55 11.59 20.40 6.27
CA CYS A 55 12.46 19.39 5.66
C CYS A 55 13.66 19.07 6.55
N GLY A 56 13.37 18.57 7.76
CA GLY A 56 14.35 18.12 8.73
C GLY A 56 15.17 19.24 9.37
N GLY A 57 16.40 18.91 9.74
CA GLY A 57 17.37 19.80 10.35
C GLY A 57 18.79 19.33 10.08
N GLY A 58 19.79 20.01 10.65
CA GLY A 58 21.18 19.56 10.54
C GLY A 58 21.33 18.19 11.23
N TRP A 59 21.53 17.12 10.45
CA TRP A 59 21.57 15.73 10.90
C TRP A 59 20.26 15.19 11.48
N ARG A 60 19.12 15.83 11.19
CA ARG A 60 17.78 15.38 11.64
C ARG A 60 16.87 15.19 10.45
N LEU A 61 16.11 14.10 10.46
CA LEU A 61 15.17 13.75 9.40
C LEU A 61 13.74 14.15 9.79
N SER A 62 13.02 14.80 8.86
CA SER A 62 11.56 14.77 8.87
C SER A 62 11.12 13.52 8.11
N VAL A 63 10.65 12.51 8.84
CA VAL A 63 10.32 11.18 8.31
C VAL A 63 8.83 11.07 7.98
N TYR A 64 8.52 10.42 6.85
CA TYR A 64 7.16 10.13 6.39
C TYR A 64 7.07 8.69 5.89
N ASP A 65 6.00 8.00 6.26
CA ASP A 65 5.65 6.69 5.70
C ASP A 65 5.34 6.83 4.21
N THR A 66 5.94 5.99 3.37
CA THR A 66 5.68 6.00 1.92
C THR A 66 4.39 5.25 1.55
N GLY A 67 3.82 4.51 2.51
CA GLY A 67 2.80 3.50 2.26
C GLY A 67 3.34 2.31 1.47
N TYR A 68 4.65 2.25 1.20
CA TYR A 68 5.29 1.03 0.72
C TYR A 68 5.38 0.06 1.88
N LEU A 69 4.75 -1.09 1.73
CA LEU A 69 4.88 -2.19 2.66
C LEU A 69 5.98 -3.11 2.13
N PRO A 70 6.95 -3.53 2.95
CA PRO A 70 8.14 -4.26 2.52
C PRO A 70 7.75 -5.72 2.29
N PHE A 71 7.04 -5.99 1.19
CA PHE A 71 6.75 -7.38 0.87
C PHE A 71 8.05 -8.05 0.50
N LYS A 72 8.50 -8.96 1.36
CA LYS A 72 9.38 -10.04 0.91
C LYS A 72 8.69 -10.72 -0.27
N LYS A 73 9.15 -10.37 -1.47
CA LYS A 73 8.83 -11.00 -2.73
C LYS A 73 8.81 -12.52 -2.49
N GLY A 74 7.62 -13.13 -2.49
CA GLY A 74 7.44 -14.58 -2.27
C GLY A 74 6.53 -15.02 -1.11
N LYS A 75 6.09 -14.14 -0.19
CA LYS A 75 5.17 -14.54 0.90
C LYS A 75 3.68 -14.39 0.60
N ILE A 76 3.29 -13.41 -0.19
CA ILE A 76 1.88 -13.23 -0.56
C ILE A 76 1.57 -14.19 -1.69
N GLN A 77 0.67 -15.13 -1.41
CA GLN A 77 0.29 -16.18 -2.33
C GLN A 77 -1.21 -16.05 -2.58
N TYR A 78 -1.57 -15.85 -3.83
CA TYR A 78 -2.97 -15.87 -4.25
C TYR A 78 -3.11 -16.65 -5.55
N LYS A 79 -4.28 -17.25 -5.76
CA LYS A 79 -4.62 -17.99 -6.98
C LYS A 79 -5.83 -17.35 -7.63
N LEU A 80 -5.73 -17.09 -8.93
CA LEU A 80 -6.91 -16.77 -9.75
C LEU A 80 -7.86 -17.97 -9.73
N VAL A 81 -9.13 -17.71 -9.46
CA VAL A 81 -10.17 -18.73 -9.51
C VAL A 81 -10.83 -18.68 -10.88
N SER A 82 -10.78 -19.80 -11.59
CA SER A 82 -11.45 -20.01 -12.88
C SER A 82 -12.83 -20.67 -12.73
N ASP A 83 -13.13 -21.19 -11.54
CA ASP A 83 -14.35 -21.92 -11.24
C ASP A 83 -15.39 -20.99 -10.59
N ASN A 84 -16.66 -21.32 -10.72
CA ASN A 84 -17.72 -20.35 -10.44
C ASN A 84 -17.91 -20.17 -8.93
N THR A 85 -17.31 -19.09 -8.43
CA THR A 85 -17.26 -18.74 -7.01
C THR A 85 -18.37 -17.74 -6.69
N ILE A 86 -19.22 -18.07 -5.71
CA ILE A 86 -20.21 -17.13 -5.18
C ILE A 86 -19.64 -16.44 -3.94
N LEU A 87 -19.69 -15.11 -3.96
CA LEU A 87 -19.39 -14.26 -2.81
C LEU A 87 -20.65 -14.21 -1.95
N THR A 88 -20.63 -14.91 -0.82
CA THR A 88 -21.81 -15.04 0.06
C THR A 88 -21.89 -13.95 1.13
N SER A 89 -20.97 -12.98 1.08
CA SER A 89 -20.92 -11.83 1.98
C SER A 89 -20.84 -10.53 1.18
N PRO A 90 -21.37 -9.41 1.69
CA PRO A 90 -21.04 -8.10 1.14
C PRO A 90 -19.53 -7.88 1.25
N ALA A 91 -18.97 -7.11 0.31
CA ALA A 91 -17.58 -6.70 0.40
C ALA A 91 -17.38 -5.96 1.73
N ASN A 92 -16.46 -6.45 2.55
CA ASN A 92 -16.17 -5.84 3.85
C ASN A 92 -15.41 -4.51 3.65
N GLN A 93 -14.66 -4.41 2.55
CA GLN A 93 -13.88 -3.24 2.18
C GLN A 93 -13.77 -3.14 0.66
N VAL A 94 -13.83 -1.91 0.12
CA VAL A 94 -13.65 -1.61 -1.31
C VAL A 94 -12.50 -0.60 -1.46
N LEU A 95 -11.58 -0.85 -2.39
CA LEU A 95 -10.42 -0.01 -2.68
C LEU A 95 -10.44 0.44 -4.14
N GLN A 96 -10.01 1.68 -4.39
CA GLN A 96 -9.86 2.23 -5.75
C GLN A 96 -8.53 1.79 -6.38
N SER A 97 -8.39 0.49 -6.62
CA SER A 97 -7.22 -0.09 -7.28
C SER A 97 -7.60 -1.33 -8.08
N THR A 98 -6.88 -1.57 -9.17
CA THR A 98 -6.93 -2.79 -9.98
C THR A 98 -5.63 -3.60 -9.89
N SER A 99 -4.70 -3.17 -9.03
CA SER A 99 -3.42 -3.86 -8.84
C SER A 99 -3.63 -5.13 -8.02
N LYS A 100 -3.37 -6.29 -8.64
CA LYS A 100 -3.45 -7.60 -7.96
C LYS A 100 -2.60 -7.66 -6.71
N ILE A 101 -1.40 -7.07 -6.79
CA ILE A 101 -0.49 -7.00 -5.65
C ILE A 101 -1.16 -6.17 -4.58
N GLU A 102 -1.52 -4.92 -4.87
CA GLU A 102 -2.15 -3.99 -3.90
C GLU A 102 -3.36 -4.59 -3.21
N CYS A 103 -4.30 -5.15 -3.99
CA CYS A 103 -5.45 -5.89 -3.46
C CYS A 103 -5.07 -7.02 -2.50
N ALA A 104 -4.09 -7.83 -2.90
CA ALA A 104 -3.61 -8.92 -2.07
C ALA A 104 -2.97 -8.38 -0.79
N LEU A 105 -2.21 -7.28 -0.85
CA LEU A 105 -1.65 -6.63 0.34
C LEU A 105 -2.73 -6.24 1.34
N TYR A 106 -3.76 -5.56 0.83
CA TYR A 106 -4.87 -5.12 1.66
C TYR A 106 -5.64 -6.29 2.23
N CYS A 107 -5.83 -7.37 1.45
CA CYS A 107 -6.42 -8.59 1.97
C CYS A 107 -5.56 -9.26 3.06
N GLU A 108 -4.23 -9.29 2.94
CA GLU A 108 -3.35 -9.85 3.99
C GLU A 108 -3.40 -9.08 5.31
N ILE A 109 -3.54 -7.75 5.26
CA ILE A 109 -3.61 -6.91 6.48
C ILE A 109 -5.02 -6.77 7.04
N SER A 110 -6.06 -7.08 6.25
CA SER A 110 -7.45 -7.00 6.69
C SER A 110 -7.87 -8.26 7.43
N ASP A 111 -8.34 -8.09 8.67
CA ASP A 111 -8.83 -9.19 9.50
C ASP A 111 -9.90 -10.02 8.78
N ASN A 112 -9.61 -11.31 8.61
CA ASN A 112 -10.47 -12.33 8.01
C ASN A 112 -10.69 -12.22 6.49
N CYS A 113 -9.92 -11.43 5.73
CA CYS A 113 -10.02 -11.47 4.27
C CYS A 113 -9.51 -12.80 3.71
N LYS A 114 -10.31 -13.45 2.86
CA LYS A 114 -9.96 -14.74 2.22
C LYS A 114 -9.91 -14.62 0.71
N VAL A 115 -10.66 -13.68 0.15
CA VAL A 115 -10.84 -13.49 -1.28
C VAL A 115 -10.85 -12.00 -1.57
N PHE A 116 -10.20 -11.62 -2.66
CA PHE A 116 -10.38 -10.30 -3.24
C PHE A 116 -10.85 -10.42 -4.69
N VAL A 117 -11.66 -9.44 -5.11
CA VAL A 117 -12.23 -9.37 -6.45
C VAL A 117 -11.86 -8.05 -7.08
N ILE A 118 -11.30 -8.10 -8.28
CA ILE A 118 -10.98 -6.93 -9.08
C ILE A 118 -12.06 -6.76 -10.15
N SER A 119 -12.69 -5.58 -10.18
CA SER A 119 -13.49 -5.14 -11.30
C SER A 119 -12.65 -4.27 -12.22
N THR A 120 -12.48 -4.70 -13.47
CA THR A 120 -11.80 -3.87 -14.48
C THR A 120 -12.70 -2.76 -15.02
N GLU A 121 -14.01 -2.88 -14.84
CA GLU A 121 -14.98 -1.87 -15.29
C GLU A 121 -15.05 -0.69 -14.32
N THR A 122 -15.14 -0.97 -13.02
CA THR A 122 -15.23 0.11 -12.01
C THR A 122 -13.87 0.56 -11.51
N GLY A 123 -12.79 -0.15 -11.84
CA GLY A 123 -11.44 0.18 -11.38
C GLY A 123 -11.22 -0.14 -9.90
N GLN A 124 -11.99 -1.07 -9.34
CA GLN A 124 -12.07 -1.31 -7.90
C GLN A 124 -11.66 -2.72 -7.51
N CYS A 125 -11.27 -2.83 -6.25
CA CYS A 125 -10.97 -4.07 -5.59
C CYS A 125 -11.84 -4.25 -4.35
N SER A 126 -12.52 -5.38 -4.25
CA SER A 126 -13.44 -5.68 -3.15
C SER A 126 -12.92 -6.87 -2.35
N LEU A 127 -12.85 -6.73 -1.02
CA LEU A 127 -12.36 -7.75 -0.09
C LEU A 127 -13.52 -8.49 0.56
N TYR A 128 -13.40 -9.82 0.67
CA TYR A 128 -14.45 -10.70 1.20
C TYR A 128 -13.90 -11.66 2.24
N ASN A 129 -14.70 -11.91 3.28
CA ASN A 129 -14.32 -12.77 4.40
C ASN A 129 -14.76 -14.23 4.21
N SER A 130 -15.67 -14.48 3.27
CA SER A 130 -16.20 -15.82 2.95
C SER A 130 -16.58 -15.94 1.47
N TYR A 131 -16.47 -17.16 0.96
CA TYR A 131 -16.85 -17.54 -0.40
C TYR A 131 -17.29 -19.01 -0.42
N THR A 132 -18.11 -19.36 -1.41
CA THR A 132 -18.49 -20.75 -1.69
C THR A 132 -18.15 -21.08 -3.14
N VAL A 133 -17.47 -22.21 -3.36
CA VAL A 133 -17.20 -22.74 -4.70
C VAL A 133 -18.33 -23.69 -5.05
N MET A 134 -19.05 -23.43 -6.14
CA MET A 134 -20.07 -24.36 -6.62
C MET A 134 -19.47 -25.32 -7.65
N CYS A 135 -19.92 -26.58 -7.61
CA CYS A 135 -19.50 -27.61 -8.56
C CYS A 135 -20.06 -27.39 -9.97
N GLU A 136 -21.14 -26.60 -10.10
CA GLU A 136 -21.79 -26.27 -11.36
C GLU A 136 -21.77 -24.76 -11.61
N GLY A 137 -21.56 -24.42 -12.88
CA GLY A 137 -21.10 -23.10 -13.25
C GLY A 137 -22.18 -22.00 -13.26
N VAL A 138 -22.12 -21.05 -12.32
CA VAL A 138 -22.76 -19.71 -12.45
C VAL A 138 -21.86 -18.72 -13.19
N GLN A 139 -22.33 -18.18 -14.32
CA GLN A 139 -21.60 -17.23 -15.17
C GLN A 139 -21.08 -16.04 -14.34
N TYR A 140 -19.77 -15.78 -14.39
CA TYR A 140 -19.22 -14.49 -13.97
C TYR A 140 -19.83 -13.41 -14.86
N GLU A 141 -20.33 -12.32 -14.27
CA GLU A 141 -20.57 -11.10 -15.02
C GLU A 141 -19.23 -10.69 -15.66
N GLN A 142 -19.25 -10.35 -16.95
CA GLN A 142 -18.05 -9.95 -17.68
C GLN A 142 -17.36 -8.81 -16.92
N GLY A 143 -16.03 -8.89 -16.73
CA GLY A 143 -15.26 -7.79 -16.12
C GLY A 143 -14.81 -7.97 -14.66
N PHE A 144 -15.09 -9.11 -14.01
CA PHE A 144 -14.59 -9.43 -12.67
C PHE A 144 -13.51 -10.52 -12.66
N GLN A 145 -12.46 -10.35 -11.85
CA GLN A 145 -11.43 -11.35 -11.58
C GLN A 145 -11.36 -11.66 -10.09
N VAL A 146 -11.55 -12.94 -9.73
CA VAL A 146 -11.58 -13.41 -8.33
C VAL A 146 -10.28 -14.10 -7.95
N TYR A 147 -9.70 -13.72 -6.83
CA TYR A 147 -8.45 -14.26 -6.31
C TYR A 147 -8.61 -14.77 -4.88
N MET A 148 -8.26 -16.03 -4.65
CA MET A 148 -8.18 -16.61 -3.31
C MET A 148 -6.78 -16.43 -2.74
N MET A 149 -6.70 -15.91 -1.51
CA MET A 149 -5.47 -15.91 -0.73
C MET A 149 -5.14 -17.36 -0.30
N ARG A 150 -3.85 -17.68 -0.12
CA ARG A 150 -3.36 -19.00 0.27
C ARG A 150 -2.62 -18.98 1.59
#